data_AF-A0A497G5E3-F1
#
_entry.id   AF-A0A497G5E3-F1
#
_cell.length_a   1.000
_cell.length_b   1.000
_cell.length_c   1.000
_cell.angle_alpha   90.00
_cell.angle_beta   90.00
_cell.angle_gamma   90.00
#
_symmetry.space_group_name_H-M   'P 1'
#
loop_
_entity.id
_entity.type
_entity.pdbx_description
1 polymer ?
#
loop_
_entity_poly.entity_id
_entity_poly.type
_entity_poly.pdbx_seq_one_letter_code
_entity_poly.pdbx_strand_id
1 'polypeptide(L)'
;RSLYSLNKVKEASYGVGIEAGLIEYPLTSSGYLNIQVCVISDLDGHTSVGVSAGYELPRFIVNKIVNDPTIELEDIMEELSGIKDIGEKMGAIYLLSKGVMSRLDLSEQAVLTALIPFINKELYWRE
;
A
#
# COMPACT_ATOMS: atom_id res chain seq x y z
N ARG A 1 7.04 -10.27 -1.07
CA ARG A 1 7.88 -9.33 -1.86
C ARG A 1 9.13 -8.89 -1.09
N SER A 2 9.03 -8.41 0.16
CA SER A 2 10.18 -8.07 1.02
C SER A 2 11.28 -9.14 1.09
N LEU A 3 10.96 -10.36 1.54
CA LEU A 3 11.94 -11.45 1.63
C LEU A 3 12.55 -11.83 0.26
N TYR A 4 11.76 -11.71 -0.81
CA TYR A 4 12.25 -11.98 -2.16
C TYR A 4 13.30 -10.95 -2.58
N SER A 5 13.05 -9.65 -2.35
CA SER A 5 14.02 -8.60 -2.70
C SER A 5 15.29 -8.70 -1.85
N LEU A 6 15.18 -8.98 -0.55
CA LEU A 6 16.32 -9.20 0.34
C LEU A 6 17.23 -10.33 -0.16
N ASN A 7 16.64 -11.48 -0.50
CA ASN A 7 17.41 -12.64 -0.97
C ASN A 7 17.99 -12.48 -2.38
N LYS A 8 17.52 -11.51 -3.17
CA LYS A 8 17.99 -11.27 -4.54
C LYS A 8 19.19 -10.33 -4.61
N VAL A 9 19.35 -9.42 -3.66
CA VAL A 9 20.42 -8.42 -3.64
C VAL A 9 21.41 -8.77 -2.53
N LYS A 10 22.56 -9.34 -2.89
CA LYS A 10 23.53 -9.89 -1.93
C LYS A 10 24.02 -8.89 -0.87
N GLU A 11 24.10 -7.62 -1.22
CA GLU A 11 24.61 -6.55 -0.35
C GLU A 11 23.49 -5.81 0.41
N ALA A 12 22.23 -6.18 0.22
CA ALA A 12 21.12 -5.54 0.90
C ALA A 12 21.06 -5.93 2.38
N SER A 13 20.97 -4.94 3.26
CA SER A 13 20.69 -5.16 4.69
C SER A 13 19.19 -5.30 4.98
N TYR A 14 18.34 -4.79 4.09
CA TYR A 14 16.89 -4.79 4.24
C TYR A 14 16.20 -5.15 2.92
N GLY A 15 15.14 -5.95 3.01
CA GLY A 15 14.13 -6.12 1.98
C GLY A 15 12.93 -5.24 2.28
N VAL A 16 12.34 -4.66 1.23
CA VAL A 16 11.12 -3.85 1.34
C VAL A 16 10.13 -4.34 0.28
N GLY A 17 8.86 -4.45 0.65
CA GLY A 17 7.75 -4.65 -0.28
C GLY A 17 6.57 -3.78 0.09
N ILE A 18 5.99 -3.08 -0.88
CA ILE A 18 4.86 -2.16 -0.69
C ILE A 18 3.76 -2.56 -1.68
N GLU A 19 2.57 -2.87 -1.18
CA GLU A 19 1.41 -3.22 -2.01
C GLU A 19 0.18 -2.40 -1.62
N ALA A 20 -0.58 -1.95 -2.61
CA ALA A 20 -1.90 -1.37 -2.41
C ALA A 20 -2.96 -2.47 -2.48
N GLY A 21 -4.07 -2.30 -1.76
CA GLY A 21 -5.19 -3.23 -1.86
C GLY A 21 -6.37 -2.84 -1.00
N LEU A 22 -7.47 -3.56 -1.25
CA LEU A 22 -8.70 -3.44 -0.48
C LEU A 22 -8.61 -4.29 0.79
N ILE A 23 -8.94 -3.68 1.93
CA ILE A 23 -9.16 -4.38 3.20
C ILE A 23 -10.62 -4.22 3.62
N GLU A 24 -11.24 -5.32 4.06
CA GLU A 24 -12.60 -5.27 4.58
C GLU A 24 -12.68 -4.33 5.79
N TYR A 25 -13.65 -3.43 5.75
CA TYR A 25 -13.92 -2.49 6.84
C TYR A 25 -15.44 -2.25 6.93
N PRO A 26 -16.16 -3.00 7.80
CA PRO A 26 -17.62 -3.07 7.78
C PRO A 26 -18.37 -1.75 7.98
N LEU A 27 -17.72 -0.73 8.56
CA LEU A 27 -18.33 0.58 8.81
C LEU A 27 -18.25 1.55 7.61
N THR A 28 -17.57 1.17 6.53
CA THR A 28 -17.49 1.99 5.31
C THR A 28 -18.72 1.81 4.42
N SER A 29 -18.96 2.79 3.56
CA SER A 29 -20.06 2.74 2.59
C SER A 29 -19.88 1.66 1.52
N SER A 30 -18.65 1.19 1.25
CA SER A 30 -18.38 0.13 0.28
C SER A 30 -18.13 -1.23 0.93
N GLY A 31 -17.91 -1.26 2.25
CA GLY A 31 -17.41 -2.42 2.98
C GLY A 31 -15.89 -2.58 2.96
N TYR A 32 -15.15 -1.66 2.30
CA TYR A 32 -13.70 -1.73 2.13
C TYR A 32 -13.01 -0.37 2.26
N LEU A 33 -11.77 -0.39 2.75
CA LEU A 33 -10.80 0.69 2.58
C LEU A 33 -9.74 0.29 1.56
N ASN A 34 -9.28 1.22 0.75
CA ASN A 34 -8.04 1.06 0.00
C ASN A 34 -6.87 1.57 0.87
N ILE A 35 -5.86 0.74 1.07
CA ILE A 35 -4.66 1.05 1.86
C ILE A 35 -3.40 0.65 1.10
N GLN A 36 -2.24 1.18 1.50
CA GLN A 36 -0.95 0.58 1.18
C GLN A 36 -0.37 -0.10 2.41
N VAL A 37 0.20 -1.29 2.21
CA VAL A 37 0.89 -2.07 3.23
C VAL A 37 2.35 -2.17 2.84
N CYS A 38 3.24 -1.76 3.74
CA CYS A 38 4.68 -1.94 3.62
C CYS A 38 5.15 -3.04 4.57
N VAL A 39 5.99 -3.94 4.07
CA VAL A 39 6.70 -4.94 4.87
C VAL A 39 8.20 -4.71 4.71
N ILE A 40 8.91 -4.63 5.84
CA ILE A 40 10.37 -4.52 5.88
C ILE A 40 10.92 -5.77 6.58
N SER A 41 11.95 -6.39 6.00
CA SER A 41 12.65 -7.54 6.58
C SER A 41 14.15 -7.30 6.60
N ASP A 42 14.87 -7.75 7.64
CA ASP A 42 16.33 -7.69 7.72
C ASP A 42 16.99 -9.08 7.65
N LEU A 43 18.33 -9.10 7.63
CA LEU A 43 19.12 -10.34 7.57
C LEU A 43 19.12 -11.13 8.88
N ASP A 44 18.77 -10.49 10.00
CA ASP A 44 18.68 -11.12 11.32
C ASP A 44 17.33 -11.86 11.49
N GLY A 45 16.47 -11.82 10.47
CA GLY A 45 15.18 -12.51 10.44
C GLY A 45 14.04 -11.66 11.00
N HIS A 46 14.28 -10.40 11.36
CA HIS A 46 13.24 -9.50 11.82
C HIS A 46 12.34 -9.09 10.65
N THR A 47 11.05 -8.91 10.94
CA THR A 47 10.08 -8.36 9.98
C THR A 47 9.12 -7.42 10.70
N SER A 48 8.79 -6.31 10.05
CA SER A 48 7.78 -5.36 10.48
C SER A 48 6.78 -5.06 9.38
N VAL A 49 5.60 -4.59 9.79
CA VAL A 49 4.52 -4.18 8.89
C VAL A 49 4.10 -2.77 9.25
N GLY A 50 3.93 -1.94 8.23
CA GLY A 50 3.35 -0.60 8.33
C GLY A 50 2.26 -0.41 7.30
N VAL A 51 1.37 0.53 7.56
CA VAL A 51 0.24 0.85 6.69
C VAL A 51 0.12 2.35 6.48
N SER A 52 -0.34 2.74 5.30
CA SER A 52 -0.71 4.13 5.03
C SER A 52 -2.05 4.48 5.68
N ALA A 53 -2.44 5.75 5.60
CA ALA A 53 -3.85 6.11 5.75
C ALA A 53 -4.72 5.30 4.77
N GLY A 54 -5.90 4.88 5.22
CA GLY A 54 -6.90 4.23 4.39
C GLY A 54 -7.98 5.20 3.93
N TYR A 55 -8.55 4.95 2.76
CA TYR A 55 -9.64 5.76 2.23
C TYR A 55 -10.70 4.89 1.54
N GLU A 56 -11.93 5.38 1.53
CA GLU A 56 -13.03 4.70 0.83
C GLU A 56 -12.96 4.96 -0.68
N LEU A 57 -13.14 3.89 -1.45
CA LEU A 57 -13.44 4.00 -2.88
C LEU A 57 -14.96 4.04 -3.09
N PRO A 58 -15.43 4.69 -4.17
CA PRO A 58 -16.82 4.59 -4.59
C PRO A 58 -17.26 3.11 -4.69
N ARG A 59 -18.44 2.79 -4.14
CA ARG A 59 -18.97 1.42 -4.08
C ARG A 59 -18.97 0.69 -5.43
N PHE A 60 -19.24 1.40 -6.54
CA PHE A 60 -19.23 0.78 -7.86
C PHE A 60 -17.83 0.30 -8.29
N ILE A 61 -16.76 1.00 -7.88
CA ILE A 61 -15.36 0.61 -8.15
C ILE A 61 -15.04 -0.65 -7.34
N VAL A 62 -15.35 -0.63 -6.04
CA VAL A 62 -15.16 -1.79 -5.15
C VAL A 62 -15.89 -3.02 -5.70
N ASN A 63 -17.15 -2.87 -6.11
CA ASN A 63 -17.91 -3.97 -6.69
C ASN A 63 -17.28 -4.52 -7.98
N LYS A 64 -16.67 -3.68 -8.83
CA LYS A 64 -15.96 -4.16 -10.02
C LYS A 64 -14.75 -5.02 -9.63
N ILE A 65 -13.89 -4.51 -8.75
CA ILE A 65 -12.65 -5.18 -8.32
C ILE A 65 -12.93 -6.47 -7.54
N VAL A 66 -13.91 -6.46 -6.63
CA VAL A 66 -14.23 -7.62 -5.79
C VAL A 66 -14.87 -8.76 -6.59
N ASN A 67 -15.67 -8.45 -7.61
CA ASN A 67 -16.34 -9.46 -8.42
C ASN A 67 -15.46 -10.02 -9.55
N ASP A 68 -14.40 -9.31 -9.94
CA ASP A 68 -13.47 -9.74 -10.96
C ASP A 68 -12.02 -9.42 -10.54
N PRO A 69 -11.25 -10.43 -10.10
CA PRO A 69 -9.88 -10.23 -9.62
C PRO A 69 -8.89 -9.86 -10.74
N THR A 70 -9.32 -9.85 -12.01
CA THR A 70 -8.50 -9.38 -13.12
C THR A 70 -8.61 -7.87 -13.35
N ILE A 71 -9.57 -7.21 -12.70
CA ILE A 71 -9.77 -5.76 -12.81
C ILE A 71 -8.89 -5.04 -11.78
N GLU A 72 -7.96 -4.23 -12.29
CA GLU A 72 -7.13 -3.39 -11.45
C GLU A 72 -7.78 -2.03 -11.21
N LEU A 73 -7.52 -1.44 -10.03
CA LEU A 73 -8.01 -0.11 -9.69
C LEU A 73 -7.50 0.94 -10.70
N GLU A 74 -6.27 0.78 -11.18
CA GLU A 74 -5.65 1.68 -12.14
C GLU A 74 -6.45 1.78 -13.44
N ASP A 75 -6.83 0.65 -14.05
CA ASP A 75 -7.60 0.60 -15.28
C ASP A 75 -8.93 1.36 -15.16
N ILE A 76 -9.62 1.19 -14.03
CA ILE A 76 -10.88 1.89 -13.75
C ILE A 76 -10.63 3.41 -13.65
N MET A 77 -9.55 3.82 -13.00
CA MET A 77 -9.26 5.25 -12.82
C MET A 77 -8.81 5.92 -14.13
N GLU A 78 -8.08 5.20 -15.00
CA GLU A 78 -7.77 5.67 -16.34
C GLU A 78 -9.03 5.88 -17.17
N GLU A 79 -9.94 4.89 -17.18
CA GLU A 79 -11.23 4.97 -17.88
C GLU A 79 -12.05 6.18 -17.40
N LEU A 80 -12.14 6.40 -16.09
CA LEU A 80 -12.94 7.47 -15.49
C LEU A 80 -12.35 8.86 -15.69
N SER A 81 -11.02 8.98 -15.65
CA SER A 81 -10.34 10.28 -15.73
C SER A 81 -10.01 10.70 -17.16
N GLY A 82 -9.92 9.74 -18.09
CA GLY A 82 -9.38 9.95 -19.44
C GLY A 82 -7.89 10.28 -19.46
N ILE A 83 -7.19 10.15 -18.33
CA ILE A 83 -5.76 10.43 -18.20
C ILE A 83 -5.02 9.10 -18.16
N LYS A 84 -4.20 8.88 -19.19
CA LYS A 84 -3.35 7.69 -19.30
C LYS A 84 -2.24 7.69 -18.23
N ASP A 85 -1.94 6.53 -17.68
CA ASP A 85 -0.91 6.26 -16.67
C ASP A 85 -1.13 7.08 -15.36
N ILE A 86 -2.39 7.40 -15.05
CA ILE A 86 -2.69 8.18 -13.84
C ILE A 86 -2.49 7.36 -12.56
N GLY A 87 -2.70 6.05 -12.62
CA GLY A 87 -2.46 5.14 -11.49
C GLY A 87 -0.98 5.06 -11.14
N GLU A 88 -0.11 4.92 -12.15
CA GLU A 88 1.34 4.87 -12.01
C GLU A 88 1.92 6.17 -11.47
N LYS A 89 1.45 7.33 -11.98
CA LYS A 89 2.03 8.63 -11.63
C LYS A 89 1.51 9.19 -10.31
N MET A 90 0.20 9.14 -10.09
CA MET A 90 -0.45 9.90 -9.00
C MET A 90 -1.37 9.05 -8.13
N GLY A 91 -1.91 7.96 -8.68
CA GLY A 91 -2.82 7.03 -7.99
C GLY A 91 -4.26 7.52 -7.88
N ALA A 92 -5.19 6.59 -7.67
CA ALA A 92 -6.61 6.87 -7.49
C ALA A 92 -6.88 7.94 -6.39
N ILE A 93 -6.09 7.91 -5.31
CA ILE A 93 -6.19 8.87 -4.20
C ILE A 93 -6.00 10.32 -4.65
N TYR A 94 -5.14 10.57 -5.62
CA TYR A 94 -4.89 11.94 -6.10
C TYR A 94 -6.13 12.53 -6.78
N LEU A 95 -6.78 11.74 -7.63
CA LEU A 95 -8.03 12.14 -8.27
C LEU A 95 -9.15 12.35 -7.23
N LEU A 96 -9.34 11.38 -6.33
CA LEU A 96 -10.43 11.40 -5.36
C LEU A 96 -10.26 12.48 -4.29
N SER A 97 -9.02 12.79 -3.92
CA SER A 97 -8.68 13.86 -2.97
C SER A 97 -8.54 15.24 -3.62
N LYS A 98 -8.75 15.36 -4.93
CA LYS A 98 -8.56 16.61 -5.72
C LYS A 98 -7.14 17.18 -5.56
N GLY A 99 -6.15 16.31 -5.58
CA GLY A 99 -4.73 16.64 -5.54
C GLY A 99 -4.15 16.92 -4.16
N VAL A 100 -4.91 16.71 -3.08
CA VAL A 100 -4.43 16.92 -1.71
C VAL A 100 -3.47 15.82 -1.26
N MET A 101 -3.66 14.59 -1.75
CA MET A 101 -2.85 13.43 -1.37
C MET A 101 -2.54 12.58 -2.59
N SER A 102 -1.27 12.19 -2.72
CA SER A 102 -0.73 11.37 -3.80
C SER A 102 -0.46 9.94 -3.37
N ARG A 103 -0.21 9.06 -4.34
CA ARG A 103 0.28 7.69 -4.10
C ARG A 103 1.60 7.68 -3.33
N LEU A 104 2.49 8.65 -3.59
CA LEU A 104 3.78 8.77 -2.92
C LEU A 104 3.60 9.06 -1.43
N ASP A 105 2.67 9.95 -1.07
CA ASP A 105 2.38 10.27 0.34
C ASP A 105 1.92 9.02 1.11
N LEU A 106 1.08 8.18 0.49
CA LEU A 106 0.65 6.92 1.08
C LEU A 106 1.82 5.92 1.21
N SER A 107 2.68 5.81 0.20
CA SER A 107 3.87 4.95 0.27
C SER A 107 4.82 5.39 1.37
N GLU A 108 5.05 6.69 1.51
CA GLU A 108 5.87 7.27 2.58
C GLU A 108 5.30 6.91 3.95
N GLN A 109 3.99 7.12 4.17
CA GLN A 109 3.32 6.74 5.43
C GLN A 109 3.47 5.24 5.75
N ALA A 110 3.26 4.36 4.76
CA ALA A 110 3.38 2.93 4.95
C ALA A 110 4.82 2.52 5.34
N VAL A 111 5.84 3.11 4.68
CA VAL A 111 7.25 2.85 5.00
C VAL A 111 7.61 3.41 6.38
N LEU A 112 7.22 4.65 6.70
CA LEU A 112 7.50 5.28 7.99
C LEU A 112 6.93 4.46 9.14
N THR A 113 5.68 4.00 9.02
CA THR A 113 5.06 3.17 10.05
C THR A 113 5.68 1.77 10.14
N ALA A 114 6.16 1.21 9.02
CA ALA A 114 6.87 -0.06 9.01
C ALA A 114 8.26 0.06 9.68
N LEU A 115 8.89 1.23 9.66
CA LEU A 115 10.18 1.45 10.31
C LEU A 115 10.08 1.53 11.84
N ILE A 116 8.89 1.68 12.42
CA ILE A 116 8.71 1.87 13.87
C ILE A 116 9.39 0.75 14.69
N PRO A 117 9.17 -0.56 14.41
CA PRO A 117 9.90 -1.62 15.12
C PRO A 117 11.41 -1.58 14.91
N PHE A 118 11.86 -1.21 13.69
CA PHE A 118 13.29 -1.12 13.34
C PHE A 118 14.01 0.03 14.04
N ILE A 119 13.34 1.14 14.30
CA ILE A 119 13.88 2.26 15.07
C ILE A 119 13.94 1.92 16.56
N ASN A 120 13.00 1.10 17.03
CA ASN A 120 12.85 0.74 18.44
C ASN A 120 13.22 -0.73 18.68
N LYS A 121 14.32 -1.22 18.08
CA LYS A 121 14.70 -2.66 18.13
C LYS A 121 14.67 -3.22 19.55
N GLU A 122 15.18 -2.45 20.50
CA GLU A 122 15.24 -2.77 21.92
C GLU A 122 13.88 -2.92 22.60
N LEU A 123 12.76 -2.54 21.97
CA LEU A 123 11.42 -2.74 22.50
C LEU A 123 10.66 -3.87 21.79
N TYR A 124 11.01 -4.13 20.53
CA TYR A 124 10.29 -5.09 19.68
C TYR A 124 10.98 -6.45 19.57
N TRP A 125 12.30 -6.51 19.73
CA TRP A 125 13.11 -7.73 19.60
C TRP A 125 14.06 -7.92 20.79
N ARG A 126 13.54 -7.71 22.01
CA ARG A 126 14.25 -8.10 23.22
C ARG A 126 14.37 -9.62 23.31
N GLU A 127 15.55 -10.09 23.72
CA GLU A 127 15.76 -11.47 24.20
C GLU A 127 15.01 -11.75 25.50
#